data_AF-A0ABD5PWV8-F1
#
_entry.id   AF-A0ABD5PWV8-F1
#
_cell.length_a   1.000
_cell.length_b   1.000
_cell.length_c   1.000
_cell.angle_alpha   90.00
_cell.angle_beta   90.00
_cell.angle_gamma   90.00
#
_symmetry.space_group_name_H-M   'P 1'
#
loop_
_entity.id
_entity.type
_entity.pdbx_description
1 polymer ?
#
loop_
_entity_poly.entity_id
_entity_poly.type
_entity_poly.pdbx_seq_one_letter_code
_entity_poly.pdbx_strand_id
1 'polypeptide(L)'
;MSQQVSPEVLRSALQSLAARLGKTPTVVDMHEEGEFSPERYQEVFGGWNEALEDAGLDPEEMGSKRIPDRELLAELQRLYTELGTPPTQRDMTERGEYSNRTYQLRFGSWSNALQEAMLDTNDGLSEAELLREIERLADQLGRAPKAAEMDERGEYAPVTYHRRFGSWRQALTEADLDGDRRYVSEDDLLAALRELADELGEPPTTKDVREHGSYSLRTYYDRFDSFSAARDRAFDG
;
A
#
# COMPACT_ATOMS: atom_id res chain seq x y z
N MET A 1 26.02 -11.77 -45.50
CA MET A 1 25.86 -10.49 -46.22
C MET A 1 24.47 -9.97 -45.91
N SER A 2 24.31 -9.29 -44.79
CA SER A 2 23.02 -8.69 -44.41
C SER A 2 22.83 -7.45 -45.26
N GLN A 3 21.80 -7.44 -46.12
CA GLN A 3 21.47 -6.27 -46.92
C GLN A 3 21.30 -5.07 -45.98
N GLN A 4 22.06 -4.01 -46.20
CA GLN A 4 21.88 -2.75 -45.50
C GLN A 4 20.60 -2.10 -46.05
N VAL A 5 19.48 -2.30 -45.35
CA VAL A 5 18.27 -1.50 -45.54
C VAL A 5 18.62 -0.04 -45.26
N SER A 6 18.32 0.86 -46.20
CA SER A 6 18.66 2.28 -46.04
C SER A 6 17.66 3.00 -45.13
N PRO A 7 18.05 4.12 -44.50
CA PRO A 7 17.15 4.91 -43.66
C PRO A 7 15.86 5.32 -44.37
N GLU A 8 15.91 5.60 -45.67
CA GLU A 8 14.73 6.00 -46.46
C GLU A 8 13.70 4.87 -46.57
N VAL A 9 14.15 3.62 -46.68
CA VAL A 9 13.26 2.45 -46.75
C VAL A 9 12.55 2.24 -45.42
N LEU A 10 13.27 2.35 -44.30
CA LEU A 10 12.69 2.25 -42.96
C LEU A 10 11.68 3.38 -42.70
N ARG A 11 12.01 4.62 -43.07
CA ARG A 11 11.10 5.77 -42.95
C ARG A 11 9.81 5.53 -43.73
N SER A 12 9.92 5.12 -44.99
CA SER A 12 8.76 4.84 -45.85
C SER A 12 7.89 3.71 -45.31
N ALA A 13 8.51 2.65 -44.78
CA ALA A 13 7.78 1.54 -44.16
C ALA A 13 7.03 1.98 -42.89
N LEU A 14 7.65 2.80 -42.04
CA LEU A 14 7.04 3.35 -40.83
C LEU A 14 5.86 4.30 -41.16
N GLN A 15 6.01 5.15 -42.17
CA GLN A 15 4.93 5.99 -42.68
C GLN A 15 3.78 5.18 -43.28
N SER A 16 4.08 4.12 -44.03
CA SER A 16 3.08 3.24 -44.61
C SER A 16 2.29 2.48 -43.54
N LEU A 17 2.97 2.02 -42.49
CA LEU A 17 2.34 1.43 -41.32
C LEU A 17 1.43 2.43 -40.59
N ALA A 18 1.90 3.67 -40.37
CA ALA A 18 1.12 4.73 -39.75
C ALA A 18 -0.16 5.04 -40.55
N ALA A 19 -0.03 5.18 -41.88
CA ALA A 19 -1.16 5.44 -42.77
C ALA A 19 -2.19 4.30 -42.75
N ARG A 20 -1.72 3.05 -42.65
CA ARG A 20 -2.59 1.87 -42.58
C ARG A 20 -3.31 1.74 -41.24
N LEU A 21 -2.64 2.07 -40.14
CA LEU A 21 -3.22 2.04 -38.78
C LEU A 21 -4.07 3.27 -38.47
N GLY A 22 -3.89 4.38 -39.21
CA GLY A 22 -4.54 5.66 -38.94
C GLY A 22 -4.08 6.31 -37.64
N LYS A 23 -2.90 5.95 -37.13
CA LYS A 23 -2.29 6.44 -35.88
C LYS A 23 -0.77 6.31 -35.94
N THR A 24 -0.07 7.03 -35.07
CA THR A 24 1.37 6.84 -34.86
C THR A 24 1.63 5.41 -34.34
N PRO A 25 2.40 4.57 -35.06
CA PRO A 25 2.63 3.18 -34.69
C PRO A 25 3.44 3.05 -33.39
N THR A 26 3.05 2.11 -32.55
CA THR A 26 3.84 1.68 -31.39
C THR A 26 4.83 0.58 -31.75
N VAL A 27 5.79 0.31 -30.87
CA VAL A 27 6.69 -0.85 -31.00
C VAL A 27 5.92 -2.17 -31.13
N VAL A 28 4.77 -2.29 -30.44
CA VAL A 28 3.88 -3.47 -30.54
C VAL A 28 3.28 -3.55 -31.93
N ASP A 29 2.73 -2.45 -32.45
CA ASP A 29 2.16 -2.42 -33.80
C ASP A 29 3.22 -2.80 -34.87
N MET A 30 4.49 -2.42 -34.65
CA MET A 30 5.61 -2.81 -35.53
C MET A 30 5.99 -4.29 -35.39
N HIS A 31 5.91 -4.89 -34.20
CA HIS A 31 6.11 -6.33 -34.04
C HIS A 31 4.98 -7.16 -34.67
N GLU A 32 3.74 -6.68 -34.58
CA GLU A 32 2.56 -7.42 -35.06
C GLU A 32 2.32 -7.24 -36.56
N GLU A 33 2.54 -6.03 -37.08
CA GLU A 33 2.12 -5.66 -38.43
C GLU A 33 3.21 -4.96 -39.26
N GLY A 34 4.41 -4.79 -38.70
CA GLY A 34 5.54 -4.13 -39.34
C GLY A 34 6.33 -5.03 -40.29
N GLU A 35 6.92 -4.41 -41.32
CA GLU A 35 7.78 -5.09 -42.29
C GLU A 35 9.21 -5.34 -41.74
N PHE A 36 9.64 -4.52 -40.77
CA PHE A 36 10.98 -4.55 -40.20
C PHE A 36 10.90 -4.61 -38.68
N SER A 37 11.89 -5.22 -38.03
CA SER A 37 11.90 -5.30 -36.57
C SER A 37 12.19 -3.92 -35.93
N PRO A 38 11.61 -3.60 -34.76
CA PRO A 38 11.88 -2.35 -34.04
C PRO A 38 13.36 -2.07 -33.76
N GLU A 39 14.15 -3.12 -33.53
CA GLU A 39 15.60 -3.02 -33.29
C GLU A 39 16.32 -2.40 -34.50
N ARG A 40 15.83 -2.64 -35.72
CA ARG A 40 16.39 -2.07 -36.94
C ARG A 40 16.26 -0.55 -36.98
N TYR A 41 15.16 -0.02 -36.45
CA TYR A 41 14.93 1.43 -36.35
C TYR A 41 15.83 2.03 -35.26
N GLN A 42 15.99 1.34 -34.13
CA GLN A 42 16.92 1.77 -33.08
C GLN A 42 18.38 1.81 -33.58
N GLU A 43 18.82 0.79 -34.32
CA GLU A 43 20.18 0.73 -34.88
C GLU A 43 20.47 1.84 -35.89
N VAL A 44 19.46 2.25 -36.68
CA VAL A 44 19.64 3.21 -37.79
C VAL A 44 19.41 4.66 -37.36
N PHE A 45 18.43 4.91 -36.49
CA PHE A 45 18.02 6.27 -36.10
C PHE A 45 18.49 6.66 -34.68
N GLY A 46 19.09 5.74 -33.92
CA GLY A 46 19.54 5.99 -32.55
C GLY A 46 18.45 5.75 -31.50
N GLY A 47 17.21 5.50 -31.92
CA GLY A 47 16.08 5.15 -31.08
C GLY A 47 14.75 5.16 -31.83
N TRP A 48 13.70 4.67 -31.18
CA TRP A 48 12.36 4.55 -31.78
C TRP A 48 11.67 5.90 -31.96
N ASN A 49 11.83 6.79 -30.98
CA ASN A 49 11.24 8.14 -31.05
C ASN A 49 11.92 8.95 -32.17
N GLU A 50 13.24 8.83 -32.29
CA GLU A 50 14.03 9.45 -33.35
C GLU A 50 13.62 8.95 -34.73
N ALA A 51 13.29 7.66 -34.85
CA ALA A 51 12.76 7.09 -36.09
C ALA A 51 11.37 7.64 -36.45
N LEU A 52 10.51 7.88 -35.46
CA LEU A 52 9.19 8.48 -35.66
C LEU A 52 9.29 9.95 -36.05
N GLU A 53 10.11 10.73 -35.35
CA GLU A 53 10.38 12.14 -35.66
C GLU A 53 10.95 12.29 -37.07
N ASP A 54 11.91 11.44 -37.45
CA ASP A 54 12.50 11.42 -38.79
C ASP A 54 11.48 11.02 -39.88
N ALA A 55 10.47 10.23 -39.52
CA ALA A 55 9.32 9.90 -40.35
C ALA A 55 8.22 10.98 -40.38
N GLY A 56 8.39 12.08 -39.63
CA GLY A 56 7.40 13.15 -39.51
C GLY A 56 6.17 12.75 -38.69
N LEU A 57 6.32 11.77 -37.81
CA LEU A 57 5.30 11.31 -36.87
C LEU A 57 5.63 11.85 -35.48
N ASP A 58 4.61 12.29 -34.75
CA ASP A 58 4.78 12.83 -33.40
C ASP A 58 4.83 11.68 -32.37
N PRO A 59 5.96 11.46 -31.67
CA PRO A 59 6.05 10.43 -30.65
C PRO A 59 5.07 10.66 -29.48
N GLU A 60 4.66 11.90 -29.23
CA GLU A 60 3.65 12.22 -28.21
C GLU A 60 2.24 11.76 -28.63
N GLU A 61 1.96 11.59 -29.93
CA GLU A 61 0.71 10.97 -30.41
C GLU A 61 0.63 9.47 -30.07
N MET A 62 1.77 8.79 -29.84
CA MET A 62 1.74 7.45 -29.24
C MET A 62 1.18 7.49 -27.80
N GLY A 63 1.25 8.67 -27.16
CA GLY A 63 0.85 8.97 -25.80
C GLY A 63 -0.65 9.17 -25.59
N SER A 64 -1.52 8.32 -26.14
CA SER A 64 -2.84 8.07 -25.52
C SER A 64 -3.49 6.73 -25.92
N LYS A 65 -2.84 5.61 -25.56
CA LYS A 65 -3.57 4.48 -24.93
C LYS A 65 -3.46 4.54 -23.41
N ARG A 66 -3.39 5.75 -22.83
CA ARG A 66 -3.47 5.89 -21.37
C ARG A 66 -4.90 5.55 -20.99
N ILE A 67 -5.11 4.32 -20.51
CA ILE A 67 -6.40 3.91 -19.93
C ILE A 67 -6.75 4.98 -18.89
N PRO A 68 -7.88 5.68 -19.03
CA PRO A 68 -8.32 6.68 -18.08
C PRO A 68 -8.45 6.07 -16.69
N ASP A 69 -8.14 6.84 -15.64
CA ASP A 69 -8.24 6.34 -14.26
C ASP A 69 -9.65 5.83 -13.97
N ARG A 70 -10.68 6.55 -14.45
CA ARG A 70 -12.09 6.12 -14.38
C ARG A 70 -12.35 4.74 -14.98
N GLU A 71 -11.64 4.33 -16.01
CA GLU A 71 -11.83 3.06 -16.70
C GLU A 71 -11.16 1.92 -15.92
N LEU A 72 -9.96 2.18 -15.38
CA LEU A 72 -9.29 1.28 -14.44
C LEU A 72 -10.15 1.07 -13.17
N LEU A 73 -10.68 2.14 -12.58
CA LEU A 73 -11.51 2.07 -11.37
C LEU A 73 -12.86 1.39 -11.65
N ALA A 74 -13.49 1.65 -12.80
CA ALA A 74 -14.72 0.97 -13.21
C ALA A 74 -14.51 -0.55 -13.36
N GLU A 75 -13.36 -0.99 -13.87
CA GLU A 75 -13.05 -2.41 -14.00
C GLU A 75 -12.87 -3.10 -12.64
N LEU A 76 -12.30 -2.41 -11.63
CA LEU A 76 -12.27 -2.91 -10.26
C LEU A 76 -13.69 -3.06 -9.69
N GLN A 77 -14.58 -2.09 -9.93
CA GLN A 77 -15.97 -2.14 -9.47
C GLN A 77 -16.78 -3.24 -10.19
N ARG A 78 -16.51 -3.47 -11.47
CA ARG A 78 -17.10 -4.58 -12.23
C ARG A 78 -16.74 -5.93 -11.60
N LEU A 79 -15.45 -6.18 -11.35
CA LEU A 79 -14.99 -7.41 -10.71
C LEU A 79 -15.54 -7.55 -9.28
N TYR A 80 -15.63 -6.46 -8.52
CA TYR A 80 -16.29 -6.46 -7.22
C TYR A 80 -17.74 -6.92 -7.29
N THR A 81 -18.50 -6.40 -8.28
CA THR A 81 -19.90 -6.77 -8.49
C THR A 81 -20.05 -8.25 -8.86
N GLU A 82 -19.12 -8.80 -9.63
CA GLU A 82 -19.11 -10.22 -10.05
C GLU A 82 -18.74 -11.16 -8.89
N LEU A 83 -17.76 -10.78 -8.08
CA LEU A 83 -17.19 -11.63 -7.03
C LEU A 83 -17.93 -11.49 -5.69
N GLY A 84 -18.62 -10.37 -5.47
CA GLY A 84 -19.22 -10.00 -4.18
C GLY A 84 -18.20 -9.58 -3.11
N THR A 85 -16.92 -9.51 -3.48
CA THR A 85 -15.80 -9.12 -2.62
C THR A 85 -14.76 -8.29 -3.40
N PRO A 86 -13.96 -7.45 -2.73
CA PRO A 86 -12.87 -6.68 -3.34
C PRO A 86 -11.93 -7.58 -4.16
N PRO A 87 -11.70 -7.28 -5.45
CA PRO A 87 -10.89 -8.14 -6.30
C PRO A 87 -9.43 -8.13 -5.87
N THR A 88 -8.81 -9.31 -5.88
CA THR A 88 -7.37 -9.45 -5.69
C THR A 88 -6.62 -9.18 -7.01
N GLN A 89 -5.31 -8.96 -6.91
CA GLN A 89 -4.44 -8.89 -8.09
C GLN A 89 -4.52 -10.16 -8.96
N ARG A 90 -4.76 -11.32 -8.33
CA ARG A 90 -4.96 -12.59 -9.04
C ARG A 90 -6.28 -12.59 -9.81
N ASP A 91 -7.36 -12.10 -9.20
CA ASP A 91 -8.66 -11.99 -9.88
C ASP A 91 -8.58 -11.07 -11.09
N MET A 92 -7.86 -9.94 -10.98
CA MET A 92 -7.57 -9.07 -12.12
C MET A 92 -6.75 -9.77 -13.21
N THR A 93 -5.78 -10.61 -12.82
CA THR A 93 -4.95 -11.35 -13.78
C THR A 93 -5.73 -12.46 -14.49
N GLU A 94 -6.66 -13.10 -13.79
CA GLU A 94 -7.43 -14.24 -14.31
C GLU A 94 -8.72 -13.82 -15.03
N ARG A 95 -9.32 -12.69 -14.65
CA ARG A 95 -10.69 -12.29 -15.07
C ARG A 95 -10.82 -10.82 -15.44
N GLY A 96 -9.76 -10.04 -15.25
CA GLY A 96 -9.77 -8.60 -15.50
C GLY A 96 -9.26 -8.25 -16.90
N GLU A 97 -9.64 -7.06 -17.35
CA GLU A 97 -9.28 -6.57 -18.69
C GLU A 97 -7.85 -5.98 -18.75
N TYR A 98 -7.29 -5.58 -17.61
CA TYR A 98 -6.01 -4.88 -17.55
C TYR A 98 -5.00 -5.58 -16.65
N SER A 99 -3.71 -5.33 -16.90
CA SER A 99 -2.63 -5.83 -16.06
C SER A 99 -2.70 -5.22 -14.65
N ASN A 100 -2.54 -6.06 -13.62
CA ASN A 100 -2.42 -5.61 -12.23
C ASN A 100 -1.27 -4.58 -12.02
N ARG A 101 -0.22 -4.65 -12.85
CA ARG A 101 0.91 -3.71 -12.82
C ARG A 101 0.50 -2.30 -13.24
N THR A 102 -0.47 -2.18 -14.15
CA THR A 102 -1.02 -0.88 -14.57
C THR A 102 -1.60 -0.12 -13.38
N TYR A 103 -2.31 -0.82 -12.48
CA TYR A 103 -2.87 -0.24 -11.27
C TYR A 103 -1.80 0.20 -10.27
N GLN A 104 -0.79 -0.64 -10.02
CA GLN A 104 0.32 -0.30 -9.12
C GLN A 104 1.09 0.93 -9.60
N LEU A 105 1.42 0.98 -10.89
CA LEU A 105 2.13 2.13 -11.47
C LEU A 105 1.29 3.41 -11.44
N ARG A 106 -0.04 3.28 -11.55
CA ARG A 106 -0.94 4.43 -11.68
C ARG A 106 -1.37 5.02 -10.34
N PHE A 107 -1.65 4.18 -9.37
CA PHE A 107 -2.19 4.58 -8.07
C PHE A 107 -1.16 4.42 -6.93
N GLY A 108 0.08 4.03 -7.27
CA GLY A 108 1.18 3.79 -6.33
C GLY A 108 1.15 2.41 -5.68
N SER A 109 -0.04 1.82 -5.48
CA SER A 109 -0.22 0.46 -4.99
C SER A 109 -1.58 -0.11 -5.42
N TRP A 110 -1.74 -1.44 -5.30
CA TRP A 110 -3.05 -2.08 -5.51
C TRP A 110 -4.08 -1.64 -4.47
N SER A 111 -3.66 -1.51 -3.21
CA SER A 111 -4.53 -1.05 -2.12
C SER A 111 -5.04 0.36 -2.37
N ASN A 112 -4.17 1.25 -2.86
CA ASN A 112 -4.57 2.62 -3.23
C ASN A 112 -5.56 2.58 -4.40
N ALA A 113 -5.35 1.72 -5.40
CA ALA A 113 -6.30 1.60 -6.51
C ALA A 113 -7.70 1.13 -6.05
N LEU A 114 -7.75 0.19 -5.10
CA LEU A 114 -8.99 -0.26 -4.48
C LEU A 114 -9.65 0.85 -3.64
N GLN A 115 -8.86 1.61 -2.87
CA GLN A 115 -9.34 2.77 -2.11
C GLN A 115 -9.92 3.86 -3.02
N GLU A 116 -9.23 4.21 -4.10
CA GLU A 116 -9.70 5.17 -5.12
C GLU A 116 -10.95 4.66 -5.85
N ALA A 117 -11.12 3.33 -5.96
CA ALA A 117 -12.33 2.71 -6.48
C ALA A 117 -13.48 2.66 -5.47
N MET A 118 -13.26 3.14 -4.22
CA MET A 118 -14.17 3.00 -3.08
C MET A 118 -14.52 1.54 -2.76
N LEU A 119 -13.58 0.65 -3.03
CA LEU A 119 -13.67 -0.78 -2.75
C LEU A 119 -12.74 -1.05 -1.57
N ASP A 120 -13.26 -0.90 -0.35
CA ASP A 120 -12.49 -1.18 0.86
C ASP A 120 -11.85 -2.56 0.75
N THR A 121 -10.52 -2.64 0.85
CA THR A 121 -9.81 -3.92 0.78
C THR A 121 -10.33 -4.80 1.91
N ASN A 122 -11.07 -5.85 1.54
CA ASN A 122 -11.51 -6.96 2.40
C ASN A 122 -10.38 -7.21 3.43
N ASP A 123 -10.58 -6.84 4.69
CA ASP A 123 -11.41 -7.60 5.61
C ASP A 123 -12.40 -6.74 6.43
N GLY A 124 -12.70 -5.50 6.04
CA GLY A 124 -13.41 -4.57 6.94
C GLY A 124 -12.62 -4.22 8.21
N LEU A 125 -11.39 -4.75 8.34
CA LEU A 125 -10.46 -4.48 9.41
C LEU A 125 -9.62 -3.26 9.05
N SER A 126 -9.79 -2.22 9.82
CA SER A 126 -8.94 -1.04 9.88
C SER A 126 -7.55 -1.40 10.44
N GLU A 127 -6.55 -0.59 10.11
CA GLU A 127 -5.24 -0.69 10.77
C GLU A 127 -5.39 -0.57 12.29
N ALA A 128 -6.29 0.31 12.75
CA ALA A 128 -6.61 0.46 14.16
C ALA A 128 -7.11 -0.83 14.82
N GLU A 129 -7.93 -1.64 14.14
CA GLU A 129 -8.39 -2.92 14.71
C GLU A 129 -7.26 -3.95 14.81
N LEU A 130 -6.38 -4.00 13.81
CA LEU A 130 -5.20 -4.86 13.86
C LEU A 130 -4.23 -4.43 14.98
N LEU A 131 -3.98 -3.12 15.13
CA LEU A 131 -3.14 -2.59 16.20
C LEU A 131 -3.74 -2.89 17.58
N ARG A 132 -5.05 -2.69 17.76
CA ARG A 132 -5.75 -3.06 19.00
C ARG A 132 -5.62 -4.55 19.33
N GLU A 133 -5.63 -5.41 18.32
CA GLU A 133 -5.48 -6.85 18.56
C GLU A 133 -4.03 -7.22 18.97
N ILE A 134 -3.02 -6.54 18.40
CA ILE A 134 -1.63 -6.63 18.85
C ILE A 134 -1.50 -6.16 20.31
N GLU A 135 -2.09 -5.03 20.65
CA GLU A 135 -2.09 -4.45 21.99
C GLU A 135 -2.77 -5.36 23.01
N ARG A 136 -3.99 -5.85 22.68
CA ARG A 136 -4.73 -6.80 23.52
C ARG A 136 -3.88 -8.04 23.85
N LEU A 137 -3.21 -8.61 22.85
CA LEU A 137 -2.36 -9.78 23.06
C LEU A 137 -1.09 -9.40 23.84
N ALA A 138 -0.55 -8.20 23.65
CA ALA A 138 0.58 -7.70 24.42
C ALA A 138 0.23 -7.53 25.91
N ASP A 139 -0.97 -7.03 26.23
CA ASP A 139 -1.47 -6.90 27.60
C ASP A 139 -1.57 -8.27 28.28
N GLN A 140 -2.11 -9.26 27.58
CA GLN A 140 -2.22 -10.62 28.11
C GLN A 140 -0.87 -11.28 28.36
N LEU A 141 0.15 -10.94 27.56
CA LEU A 141 1.50 -11.51 27.68
C LEU A 141 2.42 -10.68 28.58
N GLY A 142 2.04 -9.45 28.92
CA GLY A 142 2.92 -8.46 29.56
C GLY A 142 4.12 -8.06 28.70
N ARG A 143 4.08 -8.31 27.39
CA ARG A 143 5.15 -8.01 26.42
C ARG A 143 4.64 -8.05 24.98
N ALA A 144 5.40 -7.47 24.06
CA ALA A 144 5.14 -7.59 22.64
C ALA A 144 4.97 -9.07 22.21
N PRO A 145 3.89 -9.41 21.48
CA PRO A 145 3.66 -10.76 21.00
C PRO A 145 4.61 -11.12 19.85
N LYS A 146 4.94 -12.39 19.75
CA LYS A 146 5.57 -12.97 18.56
C LYS A 146 4.49 -13.29 17.52
N ALA A 147 4.86 -13.28 16.24
CA ALA A 147 3.94 -13.68 15.16
C ALA A 147 3.31 -15.07 15.39
N ALA A 148 4.07 -16.04 15.91
CA ALA A 148 3.54 -17.36 16.25
C ALA A 148 2.50 -17.34 17.38
N GLU A 149 2.60 -16.39 18.32
CA GLU A 149 1.63 -16.23 19.41
C GLU A 149 0.35 -15.56 18.91
N MET A 150 0.48 -14.63 17.94
CA MET A 150 -0.66 -14.08 17.21
C MET A 150 -1.35 -15.15 16.35
N ASP A 151 -0.59 -16.06 15.74
CA ASP A 151 -1.17 -17.19 14.98
C ASP A 151 -1.93 -18.19 15.88
N GLU A 152 -1.44 -18.41 17.10
CA GLU A 152 -2.04 -19.33 18.07
C GLU A 152 -3.23 -18.72 18.84
N ARG A 153 -3.16 -17.43 19.18
CA ARG A 153 -4.04 -16.79 20.18
C ARG A 153 -4.68 -15.48 19.72
N GLY A 154 -4.30 -15.02 18.55
CA GLY A 154 -4.81 -13.82 17.94
C GLY A 154 -6.08 -14.08 17.15
N GLU A 155 -6.86 -13.01 16.98
CA GLU A 155 -8.06 -13.04 16.14
C GLU A 155 -7.69 -13.08 14.64
N TYR A 156 -6.52 -12.55 14.27
CA TYR A 156 -6.08 -12.42 12.89
C TYR A 156 -4.74 -13.11 12.66
N ALA A 157 -4.61 -13.77 11.49
CA ALA A 157 -3.38 -14.44 11.12
C ALA A 157 -2.22 -13.44 10.88
N PRO A 158 -0.95 -13.79 11.18
CA PRO A 158 0.21 -12.92 10.95
C PRO A 158 0.35 -12.41 9.51
N VAL A 159 -0.14 -13.19 8.53
CA VAL A 159 -0.15 -12.79 7.12
C VAL A 159 -1.02 -11.55 6.86
N THR A 160 -2.08 -11.34 7.64
CA THR A 160 -2.95 -10.15 7.56
C THR A 160 -2.16 -8.90 7.93
N TYR A 161 -1.41 -8.95 9.03
CA TYR A 161 -0.50 -7.88 9.44
C TYR A 161 0.62 -7.64 8.43
N HIS A 162 1.18 -8.71 7.86
CA HIS A 162 2.22 -8.60 6.84
C HIS A 162 1.70 -7.90 5.57
N ARG A 163 0.47 -8.20 5.15
CA ARG A 163 -0.16 -7.57 4.00
C ARG A 163 -0.51 -6.11 4.27
N ARG A 164 -0.94 -5.78 5.49
CA ARG A 164 -1.37 -4.43 5.85
C ARG A 164 -0.20 -3.49 6.15
N PHE A 165 0.71 -3.90 7.03
CA PHE A 165 1.82 -3.09 7.52
C PHE A 165 3.14 -3.39 6.81
N GLY A 166 3.17 -4.24 5.78
CA GLY A 166 4.38 -4.67 5.06
C GLY A 166 5.22 -5.72 5.82
N SER A 167 5.26 -5.67 7.15
CA SER A 167 5.88 -6.71 7.99
C SER A 167 5.32 -6.76 9.40
N TRP A 168 5.49 -7.91 10.08
CA TRP A 168 5.16 -8.03 11.51
C TRP A 168 5.93 -7.03 12.38
N ARG A 169 7.21 -6.79 12.07
CA ARG A 169 8.01 -5.80 12.81
C ARG A 169 7.43 -4.40 12.66
N GLN A 170 7.02 -4.03 11.45
CA GLN A 170 6.40 -2.75 11.20
C GLN A 170 5.05 -2.63 11.90
N ALA A 171 4.24 -3.71 11.96
CA ALA A 171 3.02 -3.72 12.78
C ALA A 171 3.29 -3.50 14.27
N LEU A 172 4.38 -4.08 14.82
CA LEU A 172 4.81 -3.79 16.19
C LEU A 172 5.31 -2.35 16.36
N THR A 173 6.00 -1.77 15.37
CA THR A 173 6.42 -0.35 15.40
C THR A 173 5.21 0.58 15.45
N GLU A 174 4.21 0.35 14.59
CA GLU A 174 2.98 1.16 14.58
C GLU A 174 2.16 0.97 15.87
N ALA A 175 2.33 -0.14 16.59
CA ALA A 175 1.74 -0.37 17.91
C ALA A 175 2.62 0.14 19.08
N ASP A 176 3.72 0.85 18.80
CA ASP A 176 4.70 1.30 19.80
C ASP A 176 5.32 0.16 20.64
N LEU A 177 5.50 -1.03 20.02
CA LEU A 177 6.03 -2.27 20.61
C LEU A 177 7.38 -2.72 20.04
N ASP A 178 8.07 -1.90 19.24
CA ASP A 178 9.25 -2.30 18.47
C ASP A 178 10.62 -2.18 19.17
N GLY A 179 10.64 -2.01 20.50
CA GLY A 179 11.88 -1.74 21.24
C GLY A 179 12.08 -2.53 22.54
N ASP A 180 13.31 -2.42 23.06
CA ASP A 180 13.76 -2.89 24.39
C ASP A 180 13.14 -2.08 25.55
N ARG A 181 12.22 -1.16 25.23
CA ARG A 181 11.40 -0.46 26.22
C ARG A 181 10.44 -1.49 26.79
N ARG A 182 10.59 -1.77 28.09
CA ARG A 182 9.67 -2.63 28.84
C ARG A 182 8.24 -2.23 28.48
N TYR A 183 7.50 -3.19 27.94
CA TYR A 183 6.06 -3.08 27.81
C TYR A 183 5.50 -2.72 29.19
N VAL A 184 4.67 -1.68 29.24
CA VAL A 184 3.96 -1.28 30.45
C VAL A 184 2.50 -1.54 30.18
N SER A 185 1.91 -2.48 30.91
CA SER A 185 0.49 -2.83 30.75
C SER A 185 -0.42 -1.71 31.28
N GLU A 186 -1.70 -1.71 30.91
CA GLU A 186 -2.68 -0.84 31.58
C GLU A 186 -2.63 -1.03 33.09
N ASP A 187 -2.55 -2.28 33.57
CA ASP A 187 -2.50 -2.59 35.00
C ASP A 187 -1.26 -2.00 35.68
N ASP A 188 -0.10 -2.00 35.02
CA ASP A 188 1.11 -1.35 35.55
C ASP A 188 0.96 0.17 35.64
N LEU A 189 0.30 0.79 34.65
CA LEU A 189 0.00 2.22 34.66
C LEU A 189 -1.02 2.58 35.75
N LEU A 190 -2.07 1.78 35.92
CA LEU A 190 -3.07 1.97 36.99
C LEU A 190 -2.44 1.75 38.38
N ALA A 191 -1.57 0.76 38.53
CA ALA A 191 -0.81 0.52 39.75
C ALA A 191 0.09 1.72 40.07
N ALA A 192 0.81 2.26 39.08
CA ALA A 192 1.64 3.44 39.27
C ALA A 192 0.84 4.69 39.65
N LEU A 193 -0.41 4.85 39.16
CA LEU A 193 -1.29 5.93 39.61
C LEU A 193 -1.72 5.75 41.07
N ARG A 194 -2.03 4.51 41.48
CA ARG A 194 -2.41 4.18 42.87
C ARG A 194 -1.25 4.41 43.83
N GLU A 195 -0.05 3.95 43.48
CA GLU A 195 1.16 4.19 44.27
C GLU A 195 1.44 5.69 44.43
N LEU A 196 1.32 6.46 43.33
CA LEU A 196 1.49 7.91 43.39
C LEU A 196 0.40 8.59 44.24
N ALA A 197 -0.84 8.08 44.20
CA ALA A 197 -1.91 8.58 45.07
C ALA A 197 -1.64 8.29 46.55
N ASP A 198 -1.09 7.12 46.88
CA ASP A 198 -0.70 6.77 48.24
C ASP A 198 0.43 7.68 48.75
N GLU A 199 1.35 8.08 47.88
CA GLU A 199 2.42 9.03 48.20
C GLU A 199 1.90 10.46 48.42
N LEU A 200 0.94 10.91 47.61
CA LEU A 200 0.40 12.27 47.66
C LEU A 200 -0.75 12.43 48.67
N GLY A 201 -1.43 11.33 49.03
CA GLY A 201 -2.64 11.31 49.83
C GLY A 201 -3.92 11.74 49.08
N GLU A 202 -3.83 11.95 47.76
CA GLU A 202 -4.95 12.35 46.90
C GLU A 202 -4.76 11.83 45.45
N PRO A 203 -5.85 11.71 44.65
CA PRO A 203 -5.74 11.24 43.28
C PRO A 203 -4.84 12.16 42.42
N PRO A 204 -3.81 11.62 41.74
CA PRO A 204 -2.81 12.42 41.04
C PRO A 204 -3.40 13.19 39.86
N THR A 205 -2.90 14.41 39.66
CA THR A 205 -3.16 15.23 38.48
C THR A 205 -2.12 15.00 37.39
N THR A 206 -2.37 15.54 36.20
CA THR A 206 -1.34 15.51 35.13
C THR A 206 -0.06 16.25 35.52
N LYS A 207 -0.12 17.20 36.46
CA LYS A 207 1.08 17.88 36.94
C LYS A 207 1.90 16.94 37.81
N ASP A 208 1.25 16.22 38.73
CA ASP A 208 1.90 15.31 39.65
C ASP A 208 2.58 14.15 38.91
N VAL A 209 1.94 13.61 37.87
CA VAL A 209 2.57 12.58 37.02
C VAL A 209 3.79 13.11 36.26
N ARG A 210 3.80 14.40 35.85
CA ARG A 210 5.00 14.98 35.22
C ARG A 210 6.15 15.17 36.21
N GLU A 211 5.84 15.51 37.45
CA GLU A 211 6.83 15.89 38.46
C GLU A 211 7.34 14.67 39.25
N HIS A 212 6.48 13.66 39.46
CA HIS A 212 6.69 12.56 40.40
C HIS A 212 6.32 11.18 39.83
N GLY A 213 5.72 11.11 38.64
CA GLY A 213 5.28 9.85 38.06
C GLY A 213 6.42 8.95 37.56
N SER A 214 6.29 7.65 37.79
CA SER A 214 7.18 6.61 37.26
C SER A 214 7.12 6.48 35.72
N TYR A 215 6.04 6.99 35.11
CA TYR A 215 5.79 6.94 33.67
C TYR A 215 5.42 8.30 33.13
N SER A 216 5.81 8.57 31.88
CA SER A 216 5.46 9.81 31.20
C SER A 216 3.96 9.91 30.93
N LEU A 217 3.40 11.11 30.92
CA LEU A 217 1.99 11.32 30.52
C LEU A 217 1.67 10.77 29.13
N ARG A 218 2.65 10.78 28.22
CA ARG A 218 2.47 10.22 26.88
C ARG A 218 2.10 8.74 26.97
N THR A 219 2.76 7.97 27.83
CA THR A 219 2.49 6.55 28.06
C THR A 219 1.04 6.30 28.52
N TYR A 220 0.45 7.22 29.29
CA TYR A 220 -0.96 7.15 29.65
C TYR A 220 -1.90 7.52 28.48
N TYR A 221 -1.56 8.53 27.68
CA TYR A 221 -2.37 8.88 26.50
C TYR A 221 -2.32 7.84 25.40
N ASP A 222 -1.18 7.14 25.27
CA ASP A 222 -1.02 6.07 24.29
C ASP A 222 -1.88 4.84 24.69
N ARG A 223 -2.24 4.68 25.97
CA ARG A 223 -3.01 3.52 26.48
C ARG A 223 -4.45 3.80 26.88
N PHE A 224 -4.77 5.04 27.19
CA PHE A 224 -6.10 5.43 27.62
C PHE A 224 -6.59 6.59 26.75
N ASP A 225 -7.88 6.58 26.40
CA ASP A 225 -8.54 7.66 25.62
C ASP A 225 -8.26 9.07 26.21
N SER A 226 -8.01 9.14 27.52
CA SER A 226 -7.51 10.32 28.20
C SER A 226 -6.85 9.96 29.53
N PHE A 227 -6.03 10.88 30.06
CA PHE A 227 -5.53 10.76 31.44
C PHE A 227 -6.67 10.67 32.47
N SER A 228 -7.79 11.38 32.24
CA SER A 228 -8.99 11.24 33.07
C SER A 228 -9.52 9.81 33.03
N ALA A 229 -9.61 9.17 31.86
CA ALA A 229 -10.05 7.78 31.76
C ALA A 229 -9.13 6.83 32.52
N ALA A 230 -7.80 7.03 32.44
CA ALA A 230 -6.83 6.26 33.22
C ALA A 230 -7.05 6.43 34.74
N ARG A 231 -7.22 7.68 35.18
CA ARG A 231 -7.44 8.01 36.60
C ARG A 231 -8.77 7.46 37.11
N ASP A 232 -9.86 7.67 36.40
CA ASP A 232 -11.18 7.19 36.79
C ASP A 232 -11.17 5.64 36.85
N ARG A 233 -10.48 4.97 35.90
CA ARG A 233 -10.30 3.51 35.95
C ARG A 233 -9.41 3.04 37.11
N ALA A 234 -8.49 3.86 37.58
CA ALA A 234 -7.62 3.52 38.71
C ALA A 234 -8.37 3.58 40.06
N PHE A 235 -9.31 4.52 40.23
CA PHE A 235 -9.92 4.86 41.52
C PHE A 235 -11.44 4.68 41.62
N ASP A 236 -12.17 4.68 40.49
CA ASP A 236 -13.64 4.65 40.43
C ASP A 236 -14.19 3.35 39.77
N GLY A 237 -13.32 2.37 39.50
CA GLY A 237 -13.65 1.07 38.91
C GLY A 237 -13.98 -0.04 39.91
#